data_AF-A0A164NRV7-F1
#
_entry.id   AF-A0A164NRV7-F1
#
_cell.length_a   1.000
_cell.length_b   1.000
_cell.length_c   1.000
_cell.angle_alpha   90.00
_cell.angle_beta   90.00
_cell.angle_gamma   90.00
#
_symmetry.space_group_name_H-M   'P 1'
#
loop_
_entity.id
_entity.type
_entity.pdbx_description
1 polymer ?
#
loop_
_entity_poly.entity_id
_entity_poly.type
_entity_poly.pdbx_seq_one_letter_code
_entity_poly.pdbx_strand_id
1 'polypeptide(L)'
;MVSFVAQKTFNCRGPDKWHEAYDCRTGQNILFRVLPHLLPADNPQQAELASNVGVHGNCNCRECKVGGTDDDRETNEGYHAHFEVQSMTARTTEETIETIRQQIEAACLGQMDVVKELQTKTGVKDTIAIYWVETLVGMAKEKQKVISSDLKVQDRHLRGLKGTDREDMKDKIREEIKSLDPHRDTTVEILHTFLLGLIKYIFYETHKPWDKKKDHIFAARLHSSSTNGLSLLLQW
;
A
#
# COMPACT_ATOMS: atom_id res chain seq x y z
N MET A 1 21.03 -49.79 -0.69
CA MET A 1 22.10 -48.77 -0.66
C MET A 1 21.93 -47.90 -1.90
N VAL A 2 21.16 -46.80 -1.81
CA VAL A 2 20.90 -45.93 -2.96
C VAL A 2 21.93 -44.81 -2.94
N SER A 3 22.94 -44.94 -3.79
CA SER A 3 23.96 -43.92 -4.02
C SER A 3 23.39 -42.85 -4.96
N PHE A 4 22.96 -41.72 -4.41
CA PHE A 4 22.72 -40.51 -5.20
C PHE A 4 24.03 -39.71 -5.29
N VAL A 5 24.70 -39.78 -6.44
CA VAL A 5 25.79 -38.88 -6.79
C VAL A 5 25.30 -37.98 -7.91
N ALA A 6 25.05 -36.71 -7.59
CA ALA A 6 25.55 -35.54 -8.31
C ALA A 6 24.79 -34.29 -7.86
N GLN A 7 25.50 -33.44 -7.10
CA GLN A 7 25.18 -32.05 -6.86
C GLN A 7 25.10 -31.28 -8.19
N LYS A 8 23.88 -31.03 -8.66
CA LYS A 8 23.52 -29.82 -9.39
C LYS A 8 22.22 -29.35 -8.76
N THR A 9 22.17 -28.08 -8.34
CA THR A 9 20.99 -27.44 -7.72
C THR A 9 19.71 -27.89 -8.42
N PHE A 10 18.92 -28.73 -7.73
CA PHE A 10 17.72 -29.35 -8.28
C PHE A 10 16.63 -28.28 -8.39
N ASN A 11 16.61 -27.54 -9.50
CA ASN A 11 15.62 -26.51 -9.75
C ASN A 11 14.33 -27.14 -10.30
N CYS A 12 13.53 -27.71 -9.40
CA CYS A 12 12.23 -28.34 -9.65
C CYS A 12 11.04 -27.35 -9.72
N ARG A 13 11.29 -26.03 -9.73
CA ARG A 13 10.23 -25.01 -9.72
C ARG A 13 9.78 -24.67 -11.15
N GLY A 14 8.46 -24.74 -11.38
CA GLY A 14 7.76 -24.31 -12.60
C GLY A 14 6.49 -25.12 -12.88
N PRO A 15 5.39 -24.51 -13.35
CA PRO A 15 4.27 -25.26 -13.90
C PRO A 15 4.77 -26.09 -15.09
N ASP A 16 4.46 -27.38 -15.09
CA ASP A 16 4.75 -28.32 -16.17
C ASP A 16 6.23 -28.63 -16.47
N LYS A 17 7.11 -28.50 -15.48
CA LYS A 17 8.52 -28.89 -15.62
C LYS A 17 8.71 -30.40 -15.37
N TRP A 18 9.09 -31.12 -16.41
CA TRP A 18 9.38 -32.56 -16.37
C TRP A 18 10.89 -32.82 -16.38
N HIS A 19 11.32 -33.89 -15.71
CA HIS A 19 12.71 -34.31 -15.61
C HIS A 19 12.88 -35.70 -16.20
N GLU A 20 13.91 -35.88 -17.03
CA GLU A 20 14.31 -37.18 -17.54
C GLU A 20 15.16 -37.92 -16.50
N ALA A 21 14.91 -39.21 -16.31
CA ALA A 21 15.75 -40.12 -15.55
C ALA A 21 15.72 -41.52 -16.16
N TYR A 22 16.68 -42.35 -15.78
CA TYR A 22 16.68 -43.77 -16.14
C TYR A 22 16.20 -44.60 -14.95
N ASP A 23 15.12 -45.36 -15.11
CA ASP A 23 14.65 -46.30 -14.09
C ASP A 23 15.41 -47.63 -14.22
N CYS A 24 16.38 -47.84 -13.34
CA CYS A 24 17.20 -49.04 -13.31
C CYS A 24 16.40 -50.34 -13.08
N ARG A 25 15.19 -50.27 -12.53
CA ARG A 25 14.35 -51.45 -12.27
C ARG A 25 13.62 -51.92 -13.52
N THR A 26 13.19 -50.98 -14.36
CA THR A 26 12.45 -51.27 -15.61
C THR A 26 13.34 -51.21 -16.86
N GLY A 27 14.54 -50.62 -16.74
CA GLY A 27 15.49 -50.46 -17.83
C GLY A 27 15.10 -49.39 -18.86
N GLN A 28 14.24 -48.45 -18.49
CA GLN A 28 13.64 -47.47 -19.40
C GLN A 28 13.96 -46.03 -19.00
N ASN A 29 14.01 -45.15 -20.00
CA ASN A 29 13.97 -43.70 -19.75
C ASN A 29 12.56 -43.32 -19.31
N ILE A 30 12.48 -42.59 -18.20
CA ILE A 30 11.24 -42.10 -17.61
C ILE A 30 11.25 -40.58 -17.54
N LEU A 31 10.05 -40.00 -17.53
CA LEU A 31 9.80 -38.62 -17.17
C LEU A 31 9.14 -38.58 -15.81
N PHE A 32 9.62 -37.71 -14.91
CA PHE A 32 9.00 -37.50 -13.62
C PHE A 32 8.93 -36.01 -13.28
N ARG A 33 7.95 -35.68 -12.43
CA ARG A 33 7.72 -34.33 -11.93
C ARG A 33 7.54 -34.40 -10.42
N VAL A 34 8.22 -33.51 -9.70
CA VAL A 34 8.09 -33.39 -8.25
C VAL A 34 7.05 -32.32 -7.94
N LEU A 35 5.96 -32.72 -7.29
CA LEU A 35 4.90 -31.84 -6.83
C LEU A 35 4.84 -31.88 -5.30
N PRO A 36 5.43 -30.91 -4.58
CA PRO A 36 5.31 -30.86 -3.13
C PRO A 36 3.85 -30.59 -2.76
N HIS A 37 3.20 -31.55 -2.10
CA HIS A 37 1.79 -31.44 -1.70
C HIS A 37 1.63 -30.82 -0.30
N LEU A 38 2.62 -31.02 0.56
CA LEU A 38 2.69 -30.45 1.89
C LEU A 38 4.16 -30.20 2.28
N LEU A 39 4.38 -29.29 3.22
CA LEU A 39 5.68 -29.01 3.81
C LEU A 39 5.65 -29.45 5.28
N PRO A 40 5.92 -30.76 5.56
CA PRO A 40 5.92 -31.26 6.92
C PRO A 40 7.16 -30.72 7.60
N ALA A 41 6.96 -29.71 8.42
CA ALA A 41 8.00 -28.96 9.08
C ALA A 41 7.50 -28.56 10.47
N ASP A 42 8.42 -28.29 11.38
CA ASP A 42 8.05 -27.74 12.68
C ASP A 42 7.55 -26.28 12.54
N ASN A 43 6.98 -25.74 13.62
CA ASN A 43 6.42 -24.38 13.59
C ASN A 43 7.46 -23.31 13.16
N PRO A 44 8.71 -23.32 13.64
CA PRO A 44 9.74 -22.38 13.18
C PRO A 44 10.01 -22.47 11.68
N GLN A 45 10.23 -23.67 11.14
CA GLN A 45 10.53 -23.84 9.72
C GLN A 45 9.32 -23.48 8.85
N GLN A 46 8.09 -23.75 9.29
CA GLN A 46 6.88 -23.31 8.59
C GLN A 46 6.72 -21.78 8.60
N ALA A 47 7.05 -21.11 9.71
CA ALA A 47 7.05 -19.66 9.78
C ALA A 47 8.07 -19.05 8.81
N GLU A 48 9.27 -19.62 8.73
CA GLU A 48 10.30 -19.20 7.77
C GLU A 48 9.83 -19.39 6.32
N LEU A 49 9.26 -20.54 5.98
CA LEU A 49 8.75 -20.82 4.64
C LEU A 49 7.57 -19.92 4.24
N ALA A 50 6.82 -19.40 5.21
CA ALA A 50 5.73 -18.45 5.00
C ALA A 50 6.18 -16.98 5.07
N SER A 51 7.48 -16.71 5.16
CA SER A 51 8.05 -15.36 5.31
C SER A 51 7.42 -14.61 6.48
N ASN A 52 7.14 -15.30 7.60
CA ASN A 52 6.49 -14.73 8.77
C ASN A 52 7.52 -14.07 9.71
N VAL A 53 7.17 -12.90 10.25
CA VAL A 53 8.05 -12.12 11.15
C VAL A 53 8.22 -12.71 12.55
N GLY A 54 7.36 -13.66 12.95
CA GLY A 54 7.33 -14.23 14.30
C GLY A 54 6.51 -13.40 15.30
N VAL A 55 6.68 -13.70 16.58
CA VAL A 55 5.81 -13.23 17.68
C VAL A 55 5.81 -11.71 17.89
N HIS A 56 6.84 -10.99 17.44
CA HIS A 56 6.98 -9.55 17.64
C HIS A 56 6.36 -8.70 16.52
N GLY A 57 5.68 -9.32 15.55
CA GLY A 57 4.94 -8.59 14.52
C GLY A 57 3.56 -8.14 14.97
N ASN A 58 3.04 -7.07 14.35
CA ASN A 58 1.64 -6.67 14.57
C ASN A 58 0.68 -7.72 13.99
N CYS A 59 1.03 -8.34 12.86
CA CYS A 59 0.30 -9.46 12.27
C CYS A 59 1.16 -10.75 12.31
N ASN A 60 1.33 -11.33 13.49
CA ASN A 60 2.22 -12.47 13.74
C ASN A 60 1.69 -13.83 13.23
N CYS A 61 0.42 -13.95 12.85
CA CYS A 61 -0.12 -15.19 12.30
C CYS A 61 0.39 -15.44 10.86
N ARG A 62 0.78 -16.69 10.56
CA ARG A 62 1.19 -17.13 9.21
C ARG A 62 0.01 -17.45 8.29
N GLU A 63 -1.18 -17.68 8.85
CA GLU A 63 -2.37 -18.08 8.08
C GLU A 63 -3.30 -16.91 7.81
N CYS A 64 -3.42 -15.97 8.75
CA CYS A 64 -4.31 -14.82 8.63
C CYS A 64 -3.59 -13.49 8.91
N LYS A 65 -4.29 -12.40 8.60
CA LYS A 65 -3.83 -11.02 8.80
C LYS A 65 -4.31 -10.40 10.12
N VAL A 66 -5.07 -11.16 10.94
CA VAL A 66 -5.53 -10.67 12.24
C VAL A 66 -4.33 -10.31 13.10
N GLY A 67 -4.41 -9.12 13.70
CA GLY A 67 -3.28 -8.48 14.36
C GLY A 67 -3.59 -7.01 14.61
N GLY A 68 -2.55 -6.26 14.99
CA GLY A 68 -2.66 -4.87 15.37
C GLY A 68 -1.50 -4.47 16.26
N THR A 69 -1.46 -3.21 16.64
CA THR A 69 -0.60 -2.75 17.73
C THR A 69 -1.09 -3.34 19.06
N ASP A 70 -0.28 -3.26 20.11
CA ASP A 70 -0.69 -3.74 21.42
C ASP A 70 -1.92 -2.95 21.94
N ASP A 71 -1.97 -1.65 21.70
CA ASP A 71 -3.13 -0.80 22.00
C ASP A 71 -4.40 -1.29 21.27
N ASP A 72 -4.28 -1.66 19.98
CA ASP A 72 -5.42 -2.19 19.22
C ASP A 72 -5.91 -3.51 19.80
N ARG A 73 -5.00 -4.39 20.25
CA ARG A 73 -5.33 -5.72 20.80
C ARG A 73 -5.97 -5.63 22.19
N GLU A 74 -5.68 -4.58 22.96
CA GLU A 74 -6.30 -4.34 24.26
C GLU A 74 -7.73 -3.78 24.15
N THR A 75 -8.15 -3.32 22.97
CA THR A 75 -9.56 -2.98 22.72
C THR A 75 -10.45 -4.22 22.71
N ASN A 76 -11.73 -4.06 23.07
CA ASN A 76 -12.69 -5.17 22.99
C ASN A 76 -12.79 -5.70 21.56
N GLU A 77 -12.83 -4.81 20.56
CA GLU A 77 -12.92 -5.16 19.15
C GLU A 77 -11.69 -5.97 18.70
N GLY A 78 -10.48 -5.52 19.04
CA GLY A 78 -9.24 -6.24 18.72
C GLY A 78 -9.14 -7.59 19.41
N TYR A 79 -9.50 -7.66 20.69
CA TYR A 79 -9.55 -8.93 21.42
C TYR A 79 -10.54 -9.92 20.79
N HIS A 80 -11.77 -9.49 20.49
CA HIS A 80 -12.80 -10.34 19.88
C HIS A 80 -12.41 -10.80 18.48
N ALA A 81 -11.74 -9.96 17.69
CA ALA A 81 -11.27 -10.30 16.34
C ALA A 81 -10.34 -11.54 16.32
N HIS A 82 -9.60 -11.82 17.38
CA HIS A 82 -8.76 -13.02 17.49
C HIS A 82 -9.55 -14.33 17.65
N PHE A 83 -10.81 -14.27 18.09
CA PHE A 83 -11.67 -15.44 18.33
C PHE A 83 -12.80 -15.58 17.31
N GLU A 84 -12.98 -14.59 16.45
CA GLU A 84 -14.04 -14.58 15.44
C GLU A 84 -13.52 -14.98 14.05
N VAL A 85 -14.12 -16.04 13.49
CA VAL A 85 -13.77 -16.55 12.15
C VAL A 85 -13.98 -15.48 11.05
N GLN A 86 -14.93 -14.57 11.23
CA GLN A 86 -15.25 -13.51 10.28
C GLN A 86 -14.11 -12.50 10.10
N SER A 87 -13.31 -12.35 11.16
CA SER A 87 -12.15 -11.45 11.20
C SER A 87 -10.91 -12.09 10.54
N MET A 88 -10.94 -13.40 10.29
CA MET A 88 -9.83 -14.14 9.67
C MET A 88 -9.73 -13.89 8.17
N THR A 89 -9.07 -12.79 7.80
CA THR A 89 -8.62 -12.61 6.40
C THR A 89 -7.39 -13.48 6.15
N ALA A 90 -7.53 -14.52 5.34
CA ALA A 90 -6.43 -15.42 4.97
C ALA A 90 -5.33 -14.68 4.21
N ARG A 91 -4.07 -15.08 4.43
CA ARG A 91 -2.94 -14.62 3.62
C ARG A 91 -2.89 -15.38 2.31
N THR A 92 -2.48 -14.71 1.24
CA THR A 92 -2.19 -15.38 -0.04
C THR A 92 -0.71 -15.26 -0.40
N THR A 93 -0.25 -16.18 -1.24
CA THR A 93 1.13 -16.18 -1.73
C THR A 93 1.39 -14.92 -2.55
N GLU A 94 0.42 -14.51 -3.36
CA GLU A 94 0.49 -13.35 -4.25
C GLU A 94 0.69 -12.05 -3.46
N GLU A 95 -0.09 -11.85 -2.40
CA GLU A 95 0.04 -10.67 -1.52
C GLU A 95 1.36 -10.66 -0.75
N THR A 96 1.83 -11.84 -0.33
CA THR A 96 3.12 -11.97 0.37
C THR A 96 4.27 -11.59 -0.54
N ILE A 97 4.24 -12.09 -1.79
CA ILE A 97 5.22 -11.71 -2.83
C ILE A 97 5.17 -10.21 -3.09
N GLU A 98 3.98 -9.64 -3.22
CA GLU A 98 3.81 -8.21 -3.48
C GLU A 98 4.36 -7.35 -2.34
N THR A 99 4.11 -7.75 -1.09
CA THR A 99 4.67 -7.09 0.09
C THR A 99 6.20 -7.14 0.09
N ILE A 100 6.80 -8.28 -0.30
CA ILE A 100 8.25 -8.42 -0.42
C ILE A 100 8.80 -7.52 -1.55
N ARG A 101 8.09 -7.39 -2.67
CA ARG A 101 8.48 -6.46 -3.76
C ARG A 101 8.52 -5.02 -3.28
N GLN A 102 7.48 -4.57 -2.55
CA GLN A 102 7.44 -3.23 -1.97
C GLN A 102 8.62 -2.98 -1.00
N GLN A 103 8.99 -3.98 -0.20
CA GLN A 103 10.18 -3.89 0.66
C GLN A 103 11.48 -3.73 -0.16
N ILE A 104 11.62 -4.46 -1.27
CA ILE A 104 12.78 -4.36 -2.17
C ILE A 104 12.82 -3.00 -2.87
N GLU A 105 11.67 -2.47 -3.32
CA GLU A 105 11.58 -1.15 -3.93
C GLU A 105 11.98 -0.03 -2.96
N ALA A 106 11.47 -0.08 -1.72
CA ALA A 106 11.88 0.85 -0.66
C ALA A 106 13.39 0.73 -0.35
N ALA A 107 13.94 -0.48 -0.39
CA ALA A 107 15.37 -0.71 -0.21
C ALA A 107 16.21 -0.05 -1.31
N CYS A 108 15.76 -0.09 -2.57
CA CYS A 108 16.41 0.59 -3.70
C CYS A 108 16.47 2.12 -3.53
N LEU A 109 15.58 2.70 -2.74
CA LEU A 109 15.59 4.13 -2.38
C LEU A 109 16.49 4.45 -1.17
N GLY A 110 17.09 3.43 -0.53
CA GLY A 110 17.89 3.57 0.68
C GLY A 110 17.07 3.76 1.97
N GLN A 111 15.75 3.51 1.92
CA GLN A 111 14.80 3.78 3.00
C GLN A 111 14.58 2.55 3.89
N MET A 112 15.57 2.21 4.72
CA MET A 112 15.48 1.05 5.61
C MET A 112 14.34 1.15 6.64
N ASP A 113 14.01 2.36 7.09
CA ASP A 113 12.96 2.55 8.10
C ASP A 113 11.56 2.22 7.54
N VAL A 114 11.32 2.57 6.27
CA VAL A 114 10.09 2.19 5.55
C VAL A 114 9.98 0.67 5.42
N VAL A 115 11.10 -0.02 5.15
CA VAL A 115 11.10 -1.49 5.11
C VAL A 115 10.72 -2.08 6.46
N LYS A 116 11.29 -1.57 7.56
CA LYS A 116 10.96 -2.03 8.92
C LYS A 116 9.50 -1.78 9.25
N GLU A 117 8.97 -0.61 8.90
CA GLU A 117 7.57 -0.27 9.10
C GLU A 117 6.64 -1.23 8.34
N LEU A 118 6.95 -1.52 7.07
CA LEU A 118 6.22 -2.49 6.26
C LEU A 118 6.26 -3.89 6.88
N GLN A 119 7.43 -4.35 7.34
CA GLN A 119 7.58 -5.65 8.00
C GLN A 119 6.75 -5.73 9.28
N THR A 120 6.79 -4.70 10.12
CA THR A 120 6.01 -4.64 11.37
C THR A 120 4.51 -4.64 11.09
N LYS A 121 4.06 -3.79 10.17
CA LYS A 121 2.64 -3.61 9.83
C LYS A 121 2.03 -4.86 9.19
N THR A 122 2.75 -5.47 8.24
CA THR A 122 2.21 -6.61 7.47
C THR A 122 2.51 -7.97 8.12
N GLY A 123 3.49 -8.01 9.03
CA GLY A 123 4.01 -9.26 9.60
C GLY A 123 4.80 -10.13 8.61
N VAL A 124 5.15 -9.60 7.43
CA VAL A 124 5.90 -10.32 6.40
C VAL A 124 7.37 -9.94 6.47
N LYS A 125 8.22 -10.90 6.75
CA LYS A 125 9.67 -10.77 6.84
C LYS A 125 10.34 -12.02 6.28
N ASP A 126 10.98 -11.89 5.12
CA ASP A 126 11.61 -13.01 4.42
C ASP A 126 13.13 -13.01 4.62
N THR A 127 13.67 -14.09 5.20
CA THR A 127 15.10 -14.21 5.52
C THR A 127 16.00 -14.05 4.28
N ILE A 128 15.56 -14.56 3.14
CA ILE A 128 16.33 -14.49 1.88
C ILE A 128 16.29 -13.07 1.33
N ALA A 129 15.11 -12.42 1.32
CA ALA A 129 14.95 -11.07 0.83
C ALA A 129 15.68 -10.04 1.69
N ILE A 130 15.74 -10.23 3.02
CA ILE A 130 16.45 -9.32 3.94
C ILE A 130 17.91 -9.15 3.56
N TYR A 131 18.60 -10.25 3.24
CA TYR A 131 20.00 -10.19 2.80
C TYR A 131 20.18 -9.24 1.61
N TRP A 132 19.26 -9.30 0.64
CA TRP A 132 19.27 -8.42 -0.53
C TRP A 132 18.83 -7.00 -0.20
N VAL A 133 17.82 -6.82 0.65
CA VAL A 133 17.35 -5.52 1.13
C VAL A 133 18.49 -4.75 1.78
N GLU A 134 19.23 -5.36 2.70
CA GLU A 134 20.37 -4.71 3.38
C GLU A 134 21.47 -4.31 2.39
N THR A 135 21.77 -5.20 1.43
CA THR A 135 22.73 -4.93 0.36
C THR A 135 22.28 -3.75 -0.52
N LEU A 136 21.02 -3.75 -0.94
CA LEU A 136 20.44 -2.71 -1.80
C LEU A 136 20.40 -1.35 -1.11
N VAL A 137 20.04 -1.30 0.19
CA VAL A 137 20.07 -0.06 0.97
C VAL A 137 21.49 0.51 1.02
N GLY A 138 22.50 -0.33 1.26
CA GLY A 138 23.90 0.10 1.25
C GLY A 138 24.30 0.68 -0.10
N MET A 139 23.99 -0.02 -1.19
CA MET A 139 24.26 0.43 -2.56
C MET A 139 23.53 1.74 -2.91
N ALA A 140 22.27 1.89 -2.50
CA ALA A 140 21.47 3.07 -2.75
C ALA A 140 22.06 4.29 -2.03
N LYS A 141 22.44 4.14 -0.76
CA LYS A 141 23.09 5.21 0.01
C LYS A 141 24.45 5.61 -0.57
N GLU A 142 25.26 4.65 -1.00
CA GLU A 142 26.52 4.96 -1.68
C GLU A 142 26.30 5.66 -3.02
N LYS A 143 25.33 5.22 -3.84
CA LYS A 143 24.96 5.93 -5.08
C LYS A 143 24.46 7.35 -4.81
N GLN A 144 23.62 7.55 -3.80
CA GLN A 144 23.15 8.88 -3.39
C GLN A 144 24.31 9.77 -2.94
N LYS A 145 25.27 9.21 -2.22
CA LYS A 145 26.49 9.92 -1.79
C LYS A 145 27.40 10.28 -2.98
N VAL A 146 27.56 9.37 -3.95
CA VAL A 146 28.30 9.65 -5.19
C VAL A 146 27.59 10.74 -5.98
N ILE A 147 26.28 10.67 -6.17
CA ILE A 147 25.50 11.73 -6.84
C ILE A 147 25.63 13.07 -6.10
N SER A 148 25.61 13.05 -4.77
CA SER A 148 25.77 14.25 -3.95
C SER A 148 27.18 14.82 -4.00
N SER A 149 28.21 14.00 -4.24
CA SER A 149 29.63 14.41 -4.30
C SER A 149 30.13 14.67 -5.73
N ASP A 150 29.47 14.12 -6.74
CA ASP A 150 29.77 14.40 -8.14
C ASP A 150 29.30 15.82 -8.45
N LEU A 151 30.30 16.70 -8.43
CA LEU A 151 30.22 18.06 -8.88
C LEU A 151 29.43 18.16 -10.19
N LYS A 152 29.66 17.30 -11.21
CA LYS A 152 28.96 17.43 -12.50
C LYS A 152 27.43 17.28 -12.43
N VAL A 153 26.91 16.60 -11.41
CA VAL A 153 25.47 16.41 -11.18
C VAL A 153 24.91 17.46 -10.21
N GLN A 154 25.74 17.99 -9.30
CA GLN A 154 25.38 19.18 -8.54
C GLN A 154 25.31 20.41 -9.45
N ASP A 155 24.12 21.01 -9.52
CA ASP A 155 23.93 22.32 -10.14
C ASP A 155 25.00 23.29 -9.65
N ARG A 156 25.76 23.87 -10.58
CA ARG A 156 26.88 24.77 -10.29
C ARG A 156 26.43 25.94 -9.40
N HIS A 157 25.17 26.37 -9.52
CA HIS A 157 24.61 27.46 -8.71
C HIS A 157 24.25 27.04 -7.28
N LEU A 158 24.08 25.74 -7.03
CA LEU A 158 23.78 25.18 -5.69
C LEU A 158 25.04 24.75 -4.93
N ARG A 159 26.22 24.78 -5.57
CA ARG A 159 27.47 24.37 -4.93
C ARG A 159 27.98 25.42 -3.96
N GLY A 160 28.11 25.05 -2.68
CA GLY A 160 28.71 25.88 -1.64
C GLY A 160 27.72 26.76 -0.87
N LEU A 161 26.44 26.79 -1.28
CA LEU A 161 25.39 27.47 -0.52
C LEU A 161 25.15 26.76 0.82
N LYS A 162 25.39 27.49 1.92
CA LYS A 162 25.19 27.04 3.29
C LYS A 162 24.40 28.09 4.06
N GLY A 163 23.63 27.68 5.05
CA GLY A 163 22.87 28.61 5.89
C GLY A 163 21.79 29.36 5.11
N THR A 164 21.67 30.65 5.38
CA THR A 164 20.63 31.56 4.85
C THR A 164 20.63 31.64 3.33
N ASP A 165 21.80 31.68 2.69
CA ASP A 165 21.89 31.83 1.23
C ASP A 165 21.29 30.64 0.48
N ARG A 166 21.32 29.44 1.08
CA ARG A 166 20.68 28.25 0.50
C ARG A 166 19.16 28.32 0.58
N GLU A 167 18.65 28.91 1.64
CA GLU A 167 17.21 29.07 1.85
C GLU A 167 16.65 30.18 0.97
N ASP A 168 17.37 31.30 0.83
CA ASP A 168 17.04 32.37 -0.12
C ASP A 168 17.05 31.88 -1.58
N MET A 169 17.97 30.98 -1.94
CA MET A 169 18.00 30.37 -3.27
C MET A 169 16.82 29.41 -3.49
N LYS A 170 16.40 28.65 -2.46
CA LYS A 170 15.18 27.82 -2.54
C LYS A 170 13.94 28.70 -2.69
N ASP A 171 13.89 29.83 -2.01
CA ASP A 171 12.76 30.76 -2.09
C ASP A 171 12.68 31.43 -3.46
N LYS A 172 13.83 31.81 -4.05
CA LYS A 172 13.87 32.25 -5.46
C LYS A 172 13.41 31.18 -6.45
N ILE A 173 13.81 29.92 -6.26
CA ILE A 173 13.34 28.81 -7.10
C ILE A 173 11.82 28.61 -6.92
N ARG A 174 11.29 28.77 -5.71
CA ARG A 174 9.84 28.75 -5.44
C ARG A 174 9.10 29.92 -6.09
N GLU A 175 9.73 31.08 -6.23
CA GLU A 175 9.18 32.23 -6.95
C GLU A 175 9.23 32.07 -8.48
N GLU A 176 10.29 31.44 -9.02
CA GLU A 176 10.46 31.21 -10.46
C GLU A 176 9.60 30.07 -11.01
N ILE A 177 9.44 29.00 -10.23
CA ILE A 177 8.43 27.98 -10.54
C ILE A 177 7.08 28.65 -10.31
N LYS A 178 6.39 29.03 -11.39
CA LYS A 178 4.99 29.47 -11.32
C LYS A 178 4.18 28.40 -10.59
N SER A 179 3.99 28.59 -9.29
CA SER A 179 3.16 27.75 -8.47
C SER A 179 1.75 27.81 -9.02
N LEU A 180 1.12 26.64 -9.18
CA LEU A 180 -0.33 26.55 -9.31
C LEU A 180 -0.93 27.41 -8.20
N ASP A 181 -1.58 28.52 -8.55
CA ASP A 181 -2.24 29.41 -7.60
C ASP A 181 -3.64 28.86 -7.39
N PRO A 182 -3.94 28.15 -6.28
CA PRO A 182 -5.25 27.54 -6.12
C PRO A 182 -6.37 28.58 -6.12
N HIS A 183 -6.08 29.84 -5.79
CA HIS A 183 -7.06 30.93 -5.77
C HIS A 183 -7.31 31.56 -7.15
N ARG A 184 -6.36 31.46 -8.09
CA ARG A 184 -6.49 32.00 -9.46
C ARG A 184 -6.69 30.93 -10.53
N ASP A 185 -6.18 29.73 -10.30
CA ASP A 185 -6.12 28.62 -11.25
C ASP A 185 -7.14 27.52 -10.94
N THR A 186 -7.84 27.59 -9.80
CA THR A 186 -9.10 26.85 -9.60
C THR A 186 -10.27 27.83 -9.76
N THR A 187 -11.02 27.69 -10.85
CA THR A 187 -12.23 28.50 -11.04
C THR A 187 -13.25 28.12 -9.97
N VAL A 188 -13.77 29.12 -9.25
CA VAL A 188 -14.83 28.89 -8.24
C VAL A 188 -16.04 28.28 -8.95
N GLU A 189 -16.41 27.07 -8.56
CA GLU A 189 -17.62 26.44 -9.07
C GLU A 189 -18.84 27.16 -8.46
N ILE A 190 -19.48 28.01 -9.27
CA ILE A 190 -20.68 28.78 -8.89
C ILE A 190 -21.78 27.86 -8.35
N LEU A 191 -21.85 26.63 -8.87
CA LEU A 191 -22.82 25.63 -8.43
C LEU A 191 -22.61 25.27 -6.95
N HIS A 192 -21.43 24.82 -6.55
CA HIS A 192 -21.19 24.40 -5.17
C HIS A 192 -21.05 25.55 -4.17
N THR A 193 -20.55 26.71 -4.62
CA THR A 193 -20.25 27.83 -3.71
C THR A 193 -21.46 28.74 -3.47
N PHE A 194 -22.13 29.15 -4.55
CA PHE A 194 -23.26 30.09 -4.46
C PHE A 194 -24.61 29.37 -4.46
N LEU A 195 -24.86 28.50 -5.44
CA LEU A 195 -26.18 27.89 -5.63
C LEU A 195 -26.48 26.80 -4.61
N LEU A 196 -25.51 25.95 -4.27
CA LEU A 196 -25.65 24.89 -3.27
C LEU A 196 -25.08 25.29 -1.90
N GLY A 197 -24.17 26.25 -1.83
CA GLY A 197 -23.61 26.73 -0.58
C GLY A 197 -24.51 27.80 0.04
N LEU A 198 -24.43 29.01 -0.49
CA LEU A 198 -25.12 30.18 0.08
C LEU A 198 -26.64 30.01 0.12
N ILE A 199 -27.28 29.64 -1.00
CA ILE A 199 -28.74 29.49 -1.05
C ILE A 199 -29.21 28.38 -0.09
N LYS A 200 -28.45 27.29 0.06
CA LYS A 200 -28.76 26.22 1.02
C LYS A 200 -28.75 26.74 2.45
N TYR A 201 -27.74 27.51 2.85
CA TYR A 201 -27.66 28.02 4.22
C TYR A 201 -28.69 29.14 4.48
N ILE A 202 -28.98 29.98 3.49
CA ILE A 202 -30.07 30.96 3.59
C ILE A 202 -31.41 30.25 3.73
N PHE A 203 -31.68 29.27 2.86
CA PHE A 203 -32.91 28.48 2.94
C PHE A 203 -33.01 27.79 4.30
N TYR A 204 -31.94 27.12 4.73
CA TYR A 204 -31.85 26.48 6.04
C TYR A 204 -32.19 27.44 7.18
N GLU A 205 -31.53 28.60 7.29
CA GLU A 205 -31.81 29.53 8.38
C GLU A 205 -33.22 30.12 8.30
N THR A 206 -33.81 30.27 7.10
CA THR A 206 -35.19 30.76 6.97
C THR A 206 -36.24 29.75 7.45
N HIS A 207 -36.03 28.45 7.24
CA HIS A 207 -36.98 27.41 7.64
C HIS A 207 -36.62 26.68 8.94
N LYS A 208 -35.42 26.88 9.48
CA LYS A 208 -34.96 26.34 10.77
C LYS A 208 -35.92 26.59 11.94
N PRO A 209 -36.59 27.75 12.08
CA PRO A 209 -37.56 27.97 13.16
C PRO A 209 -38.99 27.50 12.83
N TRP A 210 -39.21 26.82 11.70
CA TRP A 210 -40.55 26.38 11.31
C TRP A 210 -40.98 25.15 12.09
N ASP A 211 -42.28 25.02 12.31
CA ASP A 211 -42.89 23.79 12.80
C ASP A 211 -43.46 22.99 11.62
N LYS A 212 -43.82 21.73 11.86
CA LYS A 212 -44.34 20.86 10.79
C LYS A 212 -45.57 21.42 10.08
N LYS A 213 -46.39 22.24 10.74
CA LYS A 213 -47.58 22.84 10.11
C LYS A 213 -47.18 23.92 9.11
N LYS A 214 -46.20 24.76 9.44
CA LYS A 214 -45.65 25.78 8.53
C LYS A 214 -44.92 25.16 7.35
N ASP A 215 -44.18 24.07 7.57
CA ASP A 215 -43.55 23.29 6.49
C ASP A 215 -44.60 22.78 5.49
N HIS A 216 -45.70 22.18 5.98
CA HIS A 216 -46.75 21.67 5.11
C HIS A 216 -47.47 22.77 4.32
N ILE A 217 -47.70 23.94 4.93
CA ILE A 217 -48.30 25.09 4.24
C ILE A 217 -47.34 25.64 3.18
N PHE A 218 -46.05 25.71 3.47
CA PHE A 218 -45.05 26.14 2.50
C PHE A 218 -44.96 25.16 1.32
N ALA A 219 -44.91 23.86 1.58
CA ALA A 219 -44.89 22.84 0.52
C ALA A 219 -46.13 22.91 -0.38
N ALA A 220 -47.33 23.07 0.21
CA ALA A 220 -48.57 23.22 -0.56
C ALA A 220 -48.55 24.48 -1.43
N ARG A 221 -48.05 25.61 -0.91
CA ARG A 221 -47.93 26.87 -1.67
C ARG A 221 -46.88 26.78 -2.77
N LEU A 222 -45.75 26.13 -2.50
CA LEU A 222 -44.71 25.88 -3.49
C LEU A 222 -45.23 25.00 -4.62
N HIS A 223 -45.96 23.92 -4.31
CA HIS A 223 -46.61 23.08 -5.32
C HIS A 223 -47.69 23.81 -6.13
N SER A 224 -48.36 24.80 -5.54
CA SER A 224 -49.35 25.63 -6.24
C SER A 224 -48.73 26.76 -7.08
N SER A 225 -47.42 26.96 -7.00
CA SER A 225 -46.74 28.03 -7.73
C SER A 225 -46.66 27.71 -9.22
N SER A 226 -46.95 28.71 -10.06
CA SER A 226 -46.97 28.53 -11.52
C SER A 226 -45.57 28.23 -12.03
N THR A 227 -45.41 27.11 -12.73
CA THR A 227 -44.17 26.74 -13.42
C THR A 227 -44.09 27.29 -14.84
N ASN A 228 -45.06 28.11 -15.27
CA ASN A 228 -45.02 28.71 -16.60
C ASN A 228 -43.81 29.63 -16.75
N GLY A 229 -42.91 29.25 -17.65
CA GLY A 229 -41.62 29.93 -17.87
C GLY A 229 -40.41 29.17 -17.32
N LEU A 230 -40.62 28.14 -16.49
CA LEU A 230 -39.58 27.18 -16.13
C LEU A 230 -39.55 26.09 -17.20
N SER A 231 -38.77 26.32 -18.26
CA SER A 231 -38.44 25.31 -19.27
C SER A 231 -37.50 24.24 -18.69
N LEU A 232 -37.97 23.53 -17.67
CA LEU A 232 -37.33 22.32 -17.18
C LEU A 232 -37.89 21.15 -17.98
N LEU A 233 -37.11 20.68 -18.95
CA LEU A 233 -37.38 19.41 -19.64
C LEU A 233 -37.25 18.27 -18.63
N LEU A 234 -38.33 18.00 -17.90
CA LEU A 234 -38.45 16.81 -17.06
C LEU A 234 -39.01 15.68 -17.93
N GLN A 235 -38.10 14.91 -18.54
CA GLN A 235 -38.36 13.49 -18.76
C GLN A 235 -37.99 12.76 -17.47
N TRP A 236 -38.91 11.92 -17.03
CA TRP A 236 -38.99 11.18 -15.77
C TRP A 236 -37.68 10.56 -15.27
#